data_AF-A0A843CSK5-F1
#
_entry.id   AF-A0A843CSK5-F1
#
_cell.length_a   1.000
_cell.length_b   1.000
_cell.length_c   1.000
_cell.angle_alpha   90.00
_cell.angle_beta   90.00
_cell.angle_gamma   90.00
#
_symmetry.space_group_name_H-M   'P 1'
#
loop_
_entity.id
_entity.type
_entity.pdbx_description
1 polymer ?
#
loop_
_entity_poly.entity_id
_entity_poly.type
_entity_poly.pdbx_seq_one_letter_code
_entity_poly.pdbx_strand_id
1 'polypeptide(L)' 'MTTPRSRLGPSDLEHQLSKTAGGAARVKTGIVELDEMLRGGFMEGDSVLVAGSAGSGKTTLALQYLVNGIE' A
#
# COMPACT_ATOMS: atom_id res chain seq x y z
N MET A 1 -31.58 28.16 -0.39
CA MET A 1 -30.13 28.43 -0.51
C MET A 1 -29.40 27.11 -0.29
N THR A 2 -29.37 26.25 -1.32
CA THR A 2 -28.71 24.94 -1.29
C THR A 2 -27.68 24.94 -2.42
N THR A 3 -26.40 25.06 -2.08
CA THR A 3 -25.31 24.97 -3.06
C THR A 3 -25.29 23.57 -3.67
N PRO A 4 -25.14 23.42 -5.01
CA PRO A 4 -25.11 22.11 -5.62
C PRO A 4 -23.80 21.38 -5.27
N ARG A 5 -23.90 20.08 -4.94
CA ARG A 5 -22.75 19.16 -4.88
C ARG A 5 -22.06 19.17 -6.24
N SER A 6 -20.90 19.81 -6.34
CA SER A 6 -20.07 19.78 -7.53
C SER A 6 -19.72 18.33 -7.86
N ARG A 7 -20.15 17.89 -9.06
CA ARG A 7 -19.70 16.61 -9.63
C ARG A 7 -18.17 16.66 -9.69
N LEU A 8 -17.49 15.78 -8.95
CA LEU A 8 -16.07 15.51 -9.17
C LEU A 8 -15.90 15.22 -10.66
N GLY A 9 -15.12 16.06 -11.35
CA GLY A 9 -14.79 15.82 -12.74
C GLY A 9 -13.81 14.65 -12.85
N PRO A 10 -13.80 13.92 -13.97
CA PRO A 10 -12.78 12.90 -14.23
C PRO A 10 -11.35 13.43 -14.05
N SER A 11 -11.12 14.71 -14.37
CA SER A 11 -9.85 15.41 -14.19
C SER A 11 -9.44 15.61 -12.73
N ASP A 12 -10.40 15.77 -11.81
CA ASP A 12 -10.11 15.89 -10.37
C ASP A 12 -9.66 14.54 -9.79
N LEU A 13 -10.23 13.45 -10.30
CA LEU A 13 -9.84 12.09 -9.96
C LEU A 13 -8.44 11.77 -10.51
N GLU A 14 -8.14 12.15 -11.74
CA GLU A 14 -6.81 11.99 -12.34
C GLU A 14 -5.74 12.80 -11.58
N HIS A 15 -6.05 14.04 -11.18
CA HIS A 15 -5.16 14.85 -10.36
C HIS A 15 -4.94 14.26 -8.96
N GLN A 16 -5.95 13.63 -8.35
CA GLN A 16 -5.79 12.93 -7.07
C GLN A 16 -4.98 11.62 -7.22
N LEU A 17 -5.25 10.83 -8.26
CA LEU A 17 -4.50 9.60 -8.56
C LEU A 17 -3.02 9.90 -8.84
N SER A 18 -2.74 10.98 -9.58
CA SER A 18 -1.38 11.45 -9.86
C SER A 18 -0.66 11.97 -8.62
N LYS A 19 -1.39 12.51 -7.63
CA LYS A 19 -0.79 13.05 -6.39
C LYS A 19 -0.48 11.97 -5.36
N THR A 20 -1.17 10.83 -5.41
CA THR A 20 -0.85 9.63 -4.62
C THR A 20 0.31 8.84 -5.19
N ALA A 21 0.61 8.98 -6.50
CA ALA A 21 1.83 8.47 -7.12
C ALA A 21 3.05 9.33 -6.72
N GLY A 22 3.26 9.49 -5.40
CA GLY A 22 4.40 10.18 -4.81
C GLY A 22 5.69 9.41 -5.06
N GLY A 23 6.78 10.15 -5.28
CA GLY A 23 8.13 9.60 -5.40
C GLY A 23 8.43 8.58 -4.29
N ALA A 24 8.97 7.44 -4.72
CA ALA A 24 8.87 6.13 -4.08
C ALA A 24 9.54 6.00 -2.70
N ALA A 25 8.89 6.51 -1.66
CA ALA A 25 9.15 6.04 -0.31
C ALA A 25 8.67 4.59 -0.19
N ARG A 26 9.53 3.71 0.32
CA ARG A 26 9.22 2.30 0.56
C ARG A 26 9.29 2.00 2.05
N VAL A 27 8.32 1.23 2.51
CA VAL A 27 8.21 0.74 3.87
C VAL A 27 8.73 -0.70 3.89
N LYS A 28 9.81 -0.93 4.63
CA LYS A 28 10.38 -2.26 4.83
C LYS A 28 9.37 -3.17 5.52
N THR A 29 9.40 -4.44 5.15
CA THR A 29 8.59 -5.48 5.78
C THR A 29 9.26 -6.07 7.02
N GLY A 30 10.57 -5.85 7.18
CA GLY A 30 11.40 -6.46 8.22
C GLY A 30 11.74 -7.93 7.94
N ILE A 31 11.28 -8.47 6.81
CA ILE A 31 11.69 -9.78 6.29
C ILE A 31 12.75 -9.51 5.22
N VAL A 32 14.02 -9.76 5.54
CA VAL A 32 15.18 -9.35 4.72
C VAL A 32 15.04 -9.80 3.27
N GLU A 33 14.74 -11.08 3.05
CA GLU A 33 14.63 -11.67 1.72
C GLU A 33 13.46 -11.06 0.93
N LEU A 34 12.35 -10.76 1.60
CA LEU A 34 11.20 -10.14 0.96
C LEU A 34 11.48 -8.67 0.61
N ASP A 35 12.18 -7.95 1.47
CA ASP A 35 12.59 -6.57 1.21
C ASP A 35 13.55 -6.50 0.02
N GLU A 36 14.47 -7.45 -0.10
CA GLU A 36 15.35 -7.58 -1.27
C GLU A 36 14.54 -7.85 -2.55
N MET A 37 13.60 -8.81 -2.50
CA MET A 37 12.72 -9.13 -3.62
C MET A 37 11.87 -7.92 -4.07
N LEU A 38 11.42 -7.10 -3.11
CA LEU A 38 10.60 -5.91 -3.34
C LEU A 38 11.43 -4.64 -3.58
N ARG A 39 12.77 -4.72 -3.55
CA ARG A 39 13.71 -3.60 -3.70
C ARG A 39 13.50 -2.50 -2.65
N GLY A 40 13.36 -2.90 -1.39
CA GLY A 40 13.23 -2.02 -0.23
C GLY A 40 11.85 -2.03 0.44
N GLY A 41 10.99 -3.00 0.11
CA GLY A 41 9.68 -3.17 0.74
C GLY A 41 8.50 -2.60 -0.06
N PHE A 42 7.35 -2.46 0.60
CA PHE A 42 6.10 -2.00 -0.03
C PHE A 42 6.14 -0.50 -0.32
N MET A 43 5.38 -0.06 -1.31
CA MET A 43 5.23 1.38 -1.59
C MET A 43 4.42 2.03 -0.45
N GLU A 44 4.90 3.17 0.04
CA GLU A 44 4.18 3.91 1.07
C GLU A 44 2.82 4.40 0.54
N GLY A 45 1.75 4.17 1.29
CA GLY A 45 0.38 4.56 0.93
C GLY A 45 -0.37 3.57 0.04
N ASP A 46 0.29 2.52 -0.46
CA ASP A 46 -0.36 1.49 -1.28
C ASP A 46 -1.06 0.42 -0.43
N SER A 47 -2.10 -0.19 -1.02
CA SER A 47 -2.73 -1.40 -0.49
C SER A 47 -2.17 -2.63 -1.20
N VAL A 48 -1.71 -3.63 -0.45
CA VAL A 48 -1.07 -4.84 -0.97
C VAL A 48 -1.97 -6.06 -0.79
N LEU A 49 -2.24 -6.79 -1.88
CA LEU A 49 -2.97 -8.05 -1.86
C LEU A 49 -2.02 -9.24 -1.69
N VAL A 50 -2.20 -10.02 -0.63
CA VAL A 50 -1.47 -11.27 -0.39
C VAL A 50 -2.38 -12.47 -0.68
N ALA A 51 -2.08 -13.22 -1.74
CA ALA A 51 -2.89 -14.37 -2.20
C ALA A 51 -2.11 -15.69 -2.15
N GLY A 52 -2.82 -16.80 -1.90
CA GLY A 52 -2.25 -18.14 -1.82
C GLY A 52 -3.22 -19.17 -1.24
N SER A 53 -2.94 -20.46 -1.42
CA SER A 53 -3.75 -21.58 -0.91
C SER A 53 -3.86 -21.61 0.62
N ALA A 54 -4.79 -22.42 1.16
CA ALA A 54 -4.86 -22.64 2.60
C ALA A 54 -3.52 -23.19 3.14
N GLY A 55 -3.06 -22.66 4.27
CA GLY A 55 -1.76 -23.05 4.86
C GLY A 55 -0.52 -22.37 4.24
N SER A 56 -0.66 -21.51 3.23
CA SER A 56 0.48 -20.85 2.57
C SER A 56 1.17 -19.73 3.38
N GLY A 57 0.82 -19.55 4.67
CA GLY A 57 1.46 -18.56 5.53
C GLY A 57 1.00 -17.09 5.41
N LYS A 58 -0.13 -16.79 4.74
CA LYS A 58 -0.63 -15.40 4.58
C LYS A 58 -0.80 -14.65 5.91
N THR A 59 -1.44 -15.28 6.89
CA THR A 59 -1.64 -14.70 8.22
C THR A 59 -0.31 -14.51 8.94
N THR A 60 0.60 -15.46 8.81
CA THR A 60 1.96 -15.36 9.38
C THR A 60 2.71 -14.18 8.78
N LEU A 61 2.68 -14.01 7.45
CA LEU A 61 3.28 -12.87 6.77
C LEU A 61 2.71 -11.53 7.27
N ALA A 62 1.38 -11.43 7.36
CA ALA A 62 0.73 -10.22 7.85
C ALA A 62 1.12 -9.90 9.31
N LEU A 63 1.19 -10.92 10.17
CA LEU A 63 1.60 -10.74 11.56
C LEU A 63 3.08 -10.36 11.67
N GLN A 64 3.98 -10.97 10.89
CA GLN A 64 5.39 -10.60 10.86
C GLN A 64 5.57 -9.14 10.42
N TYR A 65 4.84 -8.71 9.39
CA TYR A 65 4.87 -7.30 8.96
C TYR A 65 4.45 -6.35 10.09
N LEU A 66 3.37 -6.69 10.83
CA LEU A 66 2.90 -5.86 11.95
C LEU A 66 3.88 -5.85 13.12
N VAL A 67 4.43 -7.01 13.49
CA VAL A 67 5.39 -7.13 14.61
C VAL A 67 6.68 -6.40 14.27
N ASN A 68 7.23 -6.57 13.07
CA ASN A 68 8.44 -5.86 12.65
C ASN A 68 8.19 -4.34 12.50
N GLY A 69 6.95 -3.92 12.25
CA GLY A 69 6.58 -2.52 12.12
C GLY A 69 6.47 -1.74 13.44
N ILE A 70 6.58 -2.41 14.60
CA ILE A 70 6.64 -1.73 15.91
C ILE A 70 8.09 -1.39 16.33
N GLU A 71 9.08 -1.96 15.66
CA GLU A 71 10.52 -1.77 15.92
C GLU A 71 11.08 -0.61 15.08
#